data_AF-A0A2E4PSL5-F1
#
_entry.id   AF-A0A2E4PSL5-F1
#
_cell.length_a   1.000
_cell.length_b   1.000
_cell.length_c   1.000
_cell.angle_alpha   90.00
_cell.angle_beta   90.00
_cell.angle_gamma   90.00
#
_symmetry.space_group_name_H-M   'P 1'
#
loop_
_entity.id
_entity.type
_entity.pdbx_description
1 polymer ?
#
loop_
_entity_poly.entity_id
_entity_poly.type
_entity_poly.pdbx_seq_one_letter_code
_entity_poly.pdbx_strand_id
1 'polypeptide(L)' 'SVVIGEENTEQTLKNFSVVFSRYGTSNTAEGIIGVVAPTRMRYGAAIPSVSYIAQQLNEITTMVYG' A
#
# COMPACT_ATOMS: atom_id res chain seq x y z
N SER A 1 -5.30 -3.10 -0.85
CA SER A 1 -6.51 -2.27 -0.94
C SER A 1 -6.29 -1.06 -1.82
N VAL A 2 -7.37 -0.45 -2.31
CA VAL A 2 -7.34 0.80 -3.07
C VAL A 2 -8.45 1.72 -2.58
N VAL A 3 -8.18 3.02 -2.54
CA VAL A 3 -9.15 4.10 -2.26
C VAL A 3 -9.02 5.13 -3.37
N ILE A 4 -10.14 5.50 -4.00
CA ILE A 4 -10.16 6.29 -5.24
C ILE A 4 -10.90 7.61 -5.02
N GLY A 5 -10.17 8.72 -5.13
CA GLY A 5 -10.74 10.06 -5.24
C GLY A 5 -11.73 10.37 -4.12
N GLU A 6 -13.01 10.49 -4.48
CA GLU A 6 -14.11 10.81 -3.55
C GLU A 6 -14.34 9.78 -2.43
N GLU A 7 -13.77 8.58 -2.52
CA GLU A 7 -13.77 7.61 -1.43
C GLU A 7 -12.89 8.06 -0.24
N ASN A 8 -11.97 9.00 -0.45
CA ASN A 8 -11.16 9.55 0.62
C ASN A 8 -11.99 10.46 1.54
N THR A 9 -11.84 10.26 2.85
CA THR A 9 -12.48 11.09 3.88
C THR A 9 -11.88 12.50 3.95
N GLU A 10 -10.57 12.61 3.72
CA GLU A 10 -9.85 13.89 3.73
C GLU A 10 -10.06 14.65 2.41
N GLN A 11 -10.50 15.91 2.50
CA GLN A 11 -10.81 16.73 1.31
C GLN A 11 -9.59 16.93 0.40
N THR A 12 -8.39 17.01 0.98
CA THR A 12 -7.14 17.16 0.23
C THR A 12 -6.80 15.93 -0.61
N LEU A 13 -7.31 14.76 -0.23
CA LEU A 13 -7.06 13.49 -0.91
C LEU A 13 -8.12 13.15 -1.96
N LYS A 14 -9.19 13.94 -2.09
CA LYS A 14 -10.27 13.69 -3.05
C LYS A 14 -9.83 13.70 -4.52
N ASN A 15 -8.70 14.36 -4.82
CA ASN A 15 -8.09 14.38 -6.15
C ASN A 15 -7.06 13.26 -6.38
N PHE A 16 -6.89 12.37 -5.40
CA PHE A 16 -5.86 11.34 -5.39
C PHE A 16 -6.47 9.95 -5.24
N SER A 17 -5.74 8.96 -5.74
CA SER A 17 -5.95 7.55 -5.44
C SER A 17 -4.80 7.03 -4.60
N VAL A 18 -5.13 6.18 -3.64
CA VAL A 18 -4.18 5.54 -2.74
C VAL A 18 -4.29 4.03 -2.92
N VAL A 19 -3.22 3.40 -3.34
CA VAL A 19 -3.08 1.93 -3.37
C VAL A 19 -2.14 1.54 -2.26
N PHE A 20 -2.57 0.66 -1.37
CA PHE A 20 -1.76 0.27 -0.22
C PHE A 20 -1.93 -1.20 0.16
N SER A 21 -0.92 -1.76 0.80
CA SER A 21 -0.93 -3.11 1.37
C SER A 21 -0.24 -3.10 2.72
N ARG A 22 -0.69 -3.96 3.63
CA ARG A 22 -0.01 -4.22 4.89
C ARG A 22 1.14 -5.18 4.67
N TYR A 23 2.17 -5.03 5.49
CA TYR A 23 3.25 -6.00 5.66
C TYR A 23 3.49 -6.25 7.16
N GLY A 24 4.15 -7.34 7.48
CA GLY A 24 4.40 -7.84 8.82
C GLY A 24 3.19 -8.51 9.47
N THR A 25 3.44 -8.93 10.70
CA THR A 25 2.53 -9.55 11.66
C THR A 25 2.88 -9.01 13.04
N SER A 26 2.03 -9.24 14.06
CA SER A 26 2.25 -8.74 15.43
C SER A 26 3.57 -9.21 16.09
N ASN A 27 4.21 -10.27 15.57
CA ASN A 27 5.48 -10.80 16.08
C ASN A 27 6.70 -10.29 15.30
N THR A 28 6.47 -9.43 14.30
CA THR A 28 7.47 -8.89 13.37
C THR A 28 7.21 -7.38 13.23
N ALA A 29 8.07 -6.60 12.55
CA ALA A 29 7.69 -5.22 12.24
C ALA A 29 6.47 -5.16 11.30
N GLU A 30 5.36 -4.64 11.79
CA GLU A 30 4.13 -4.43 11.00
C GLU A 30 4.05 -2.98 10.48
N GLY A 31 3.54 -2.81 9.26
CA GLY A 31 3.32 -1.50 8.67
C GLY A 31 2.46 -1.53 7.42
N ILE A 32 2.31 -0.36 6.79
CA ILE A 32 1.60 -0.19 5.52
C ILE A 32 2.57 0.43 4.52
N ILE A 33 2.58 -0.11 3.31
CA ILE A 33 3.22 0.50 2.15
C ILE A 33 2.17 0.83 1.10
N GLY A 34 2.37 1.92 0.37
CA GLY A 34 1.46 2.30 -0.70
C GLY A 34 1.99 3.38 -1.61
N VAL A 35 1.21 3.66 -2.66
CA VAL A 35 1.43 4.71 -3.65
C VAL A 35 0.26 5.68 -3.59
N VAL A 36 0.57 6.97 -3.59
CA VAL A 36 -0.38 8.06 -3.76
C VAL A 36 -0.13 8.70 -5.11
N ALA A 37 -1.17 8.82 -5.93
CA ALA A 37 -1.08 9.41 -7.27
C ALA A 37 -2.42 10.09 -7.64
N PRO A 38 -2.47 10.94 -8.67
CA PRO A 38 -3.74 11.48 -9.17
C PRO A 38 -4.74 10.36 -9.49
N THR A 39 -6.04 10.68 -9.44
CA THR A 39 -7.12 9.70 -9.68
C THR A 39 -7.02 8.97 -11.03
N ARG A 40 -6.38 9.55 -12.06
CA ARG A 40 -6.04 8.80 -13.28
C ARG A 40 -4.62 8.27 -13.20
N MET A 41 -4.47 7.02 -12.76
CA MET A 41 -3.20 6.30 -12.74
C MET A 41 -3.29 4.92 -13.41
N ARG A 42 -2.15 4.29 -13.68
CA ARG A 42 -2.07 2.92 -14.23
C ARG A 42 -2.29 1.88 -13.12
N TYR A 43 -3.54 1.71 -12.67
CA TYR A 43 -3.91 0.78 -11.59
C TYR A 43 -3.40 -0.65 -11.81
N GLY A 44 -3.47 -1.14 -13.06
CA GLY A 44 -2.99 -2.47 -13.43
C GLY A 44 -1.48 -2.68 -13.19
N ALA A 45 -0.68 -1.61 -13.08
CA ALA A 45 0.72 -1.69 -12.67
C ALA A 45 0.89 -1.42 -11.17
N ALA A 46 0.22 -0.39 -10.65
CA ALA A 46 0.41 0.03 -9.26
C ALA A 46 -0.02 -1.03 -8.23
N ILE A 47 -1.17 -1.69 -8.44
CA ILE A 47 -1.69 -2.71 -7.54
C ILE A 47 -0.71 -3.89 -7.40
N PRO A 48 -0.30 -4.58 -8.47
CA PRO A 48 0.65 -5.69 -8.32
C PRO A 48 2.02 -5.24 -7.81
N SER A 49 2.50 -4.04 -8.16
CA SER A 49 3.77 -3.53 -7.62
C SER A 49 3.74 -3.34 -6.10
N VAL A 50 2.68 -2.71 -5.57
CA VAL A 50 2.54 -2.51 -4.11
C VAL A 50 2.41 -3.85 -3.39
N SER A 51 1.63 -4.78 -3.92
CA SER A 51 1.50 -6.13 -3.34
C SER A 51 2.82 -6.89 -3.32
N TYR A 52 3.58 -6.84 -4.43
CA TYR A 52 4.89 -7.48 -4.52
C TYR A 52 5.87 -6.92 -3.48
N ILE A 53 5.95 -5.60 -3.34
CA ILE A 53 6.86 -4.99 -2.35
C ILE A 53 6.42 -5.34 -0.92
N ALA A 54 5.12 -5.34 -0.63
CA ALA A 54 4.62 -5.76 0.68
C ALA A 54 5.00 -7.21 1.01
N GLN A 55 4.96 -8.11 0.02
CA GLN A 55 5.44 -9.49 0.20
C GLN A 55 6.95 -9.54 0.46
N GLN A 56 7.77 -8.81 -0.29
CA GLN A 56 9.21 -8.73 -0.04
C GLN A 56 9.51 -8.19 1.37
N LEU A 57 8.76 -7.18 1.82
CA LEU A 57 8.89 -6.65 3.17
C LEU A 57 8.47 -7.69 4.22
N ASN A 58 7.46 -8.52 3.97
CA ASN A 58 7.14 -9.64 4.86
C ASN A 58 8.34 -10.58 5.00
N GLU A 59 8.94 -11.01 3.89
CA GLU A 59 10.07 -11.94 3.89
C GLU A 59 11.27 -11.38 4.65
N ILE A 60 11.65 -10.12 4.37
CA ILE A 60 12.73 -9.43 5.09
C ILE A 60 12.41 -9.33 6.58
N THR A 61 11.19 -8.93 6.91
CA THR A 61 10.82 -8.73 8.31
C THR A 61 10.79 -10.05 9.07
N THR A 62 10.26 -11.12 8.48
CA THR A 62 10.32 -12.46 9.07
C THR A 62 11.76 -12.92 9.26
N MET A 63 12.68 -12.59 8.34
CA MET A 63 14.10 -12.93 8.50
C MET A 63 14.80 -12.16 9.63
N VAL A 64 14.41 -10.91 9.87
CA VAL A 64 15.04 -10.05 10.89
C VAL A 64 14.50 -10.32 12.30
N TYR A 65 13.22 -10.66 12.41
CA TYR A 65 12.52 -10.82 13.69
C TYR A 65 12.20 -12.29 14.06
N GLY A 66 12.28 -13.21 13.10
CA GLY A 66 12.17 -14.66 13.32
C GLY A 66 13.49 -15.28 13.71
#